data_AF-A0A401TN48-F1
#
_entry.id   AF-A0A401TN48-F1
#
_cell.length_a   1.000
_cell.length_b   1.000
_cell.length_c   1.000
_cell.angle_alpha   90.00
_cell.angle_beta   90.00
_cell.angle_gamma   90.00
#
_symmetry.space_group_name_H-M   'P 1'
#
loop_
_entity.id
_entity.type
_entity.pdbx_description
1 polymer ?
#
loop_
_entity_poly.entity_id
_entity_poly.type
_entity_poly.pdbx_seq_one_letter_code
_entity_poly.pdbx_strand_id
1 'polypeptide(L)'
;MAEDYPKHIGEDYLNSMVKIIPTVWMKIIPTVFGEDCPNSLGEDYANSTGEHYPNSTGEEYPNSMGEDYPNSTSEDYPNRLGEDYPNSTGEYYSNNTVEDYSNSMAEDYPNSVGEVYPNSMGEDYPISTGEDYPKRMGEDYPNNVGEDYSESTGEDYTKRTGEDYPDSMAEDYPKHMGEDYPNSIG
;
A
#
# COMPACT_ATOMS: atom_id res chain seq x y z
N MET A 1 -36.49 50.53 -5.73
CA MET A 1 -35.29 50.16 -4.94
C MET A 1 -35.52 48.75 -4.44
N ALA A 2 -35.02 47.79 -5.20
CA ALA A 2 -34.84 46.40 -4.77
C ALA A 2 -33.42 46.07 -5.22
N GLU A 3 -32.49 46.01 -4.26
CA GLU A 3 -31.13 45.56 -4.50
C GLU A 3 -31.14 44.04 -4.37
N ASP A 4 -30.96 43.39 -5.51
CA ASP A 4 -30.88 41.94 -5.66
C ASP A 4 -29.50 41.46 -5.20
N TYR A 5 -29.46 40.53 -4.24
CA TYR A 5 -28.25 39.83 -3.86
C TYR A 5 -27.93 38.76 -4.90
N PRO A 6 -26.74 38.73 -5.53
CA PRO A 6 -26.37 37.61 -6.38
C PRO A 6 -26.03 36.39 -5.50
N LYS A 7 -26.97 35.46 -5.42
CA LYS A 7 -26.71 34.04 -5.12
C LYS A 7 -26.08 33.42 -6.36
N HIS A 8 -24.78 33.16 -6.37
CA HIS A 8 -24.15 32.09 -7.15
C HIS A 8 -22.69 31.95 -6.67
N ILE A 9 -22.49 31.21 -5.60
CA ILE A 9 -21.19 30.61 -5.22
C ILE A 9 -21.41 29.12 -5.49
N GLY A 10 -20.62 28.52 -6.38
CA GLY A 10 -20.84 27.12 -6.74
C GLY A 10 -19.80 26.50 -7.66
N GLU A 11 -19.82 26.80 -8.96
CA GLU A 11 -19.40 25.76 -9.93
C GLU A 11 -18.33 26.20 -10.96
N ASP A 12 -17.90 27.47 -10.95
CA ASP A 12 -17.04 28.00 -12.03
C ASP A 12 -15.53 27.99 -11.75
N TYR A 13 -15.08 27.56 -10.55
CA TYR A 13 -13.65 27.64 -10.18
C TYR A 13 -12.81 26.39 -10.49
N LEU A 14 -13.41 25.28 -10.89
CA LEU A 14 -12.67 24.01 -11.12
C LEU A 14 -12.59 23.54 -12.58
N ASN A 15 -13.43 24.06 -13.48
CA ASN A 15 -13.50 23.56 -14.87
C ASN A 15 -12.58 24.29 -15.88
N SER A 16 -11.64 25.13 -15.44
CA SER A 16 -10.77 25.94 -16.33
C SER A 16 -9.26 25.71 -16.16
N MET A 17 -8.83 24.48 -15.90
CA MET A 17 -7.41 24.08 -15.99
C MET A 17 -7.21 22.89 -16.95
N VAL A 18 -7.95 22.87 -18.06
CA VAL A 18 -7.63 21.95 -19.18
C VAL A 18 -6.61 22.63 -20.09
N LYS A 19 -5.49 21.92 -20.32
CA LYS A 19 -4.34 22.24 -21.18
C LYS A 19 -3.34 23.24 -20.61
N ILE A 20 -2.44 22.73 -19.77
CA ILE A 20 -0.99 22.60 -20.03
C ILE A 20 -0.50 21.72 -18.88
N ILE A 21 -0.14 20.45 -19.15
CA ILE A 21 0.66 19.66 -18.20
C ILE A 21 2.08 19.75 -18.75
N PRO A 22 2.93 20.69 -18.28
CA PRO A 22 4.34 20.56 -18.58
C PRO A 22 4.85 19.35 -17.80
N THR A 23 5.89 18.71 -18.31
CA THR A 23 6.74 17.82 -17.53
C THR A 23 7.39 18.65 -16.42
N VAL A 24 6.67 18.91 -15.33
CA VAL A 24 7.15 19.75 -14.25
C VAL A 24 7.76 18.83 -13.22
N TRP A 25 9.06 18.99 -13.00
CA TRP A 25 9.70 18.67 -11.72
C TRP A 25 9.04 19.55 -10.67
N MET A 26 7.91 19.08 -10.14
CA MET A 26 7.05 19.86 -9.26
C MET A 26 6.94 19.09 -7.97
N LYS A 27 7.45 19.69 -6.89
CA LYS A 27 7.00 19.33 -5.54
C LYS A 27 5.55 19.80 -5.44
N ILE A 28 4.59 18.94 -5.78
CA ILE A 28 3.16 19.21 -5.65
C ILE A 28 2.73 18.68 -4.27
N ILE A 29 1.93 19.45 -3.55
CA ILE A 29 1.19 18.96 -2.38
C ILE A 29 -0.29 19.20 -2.69
N PRO A 30 -0.88 18.50 -3.67
CA PRO A 30 -2.31 18.60 -3.89
C PRO A 30 -3.03 17.99 -2.68
N THR A 31 -4.07 18.67 -2.19
CA THR A 31 -5.04 18.05 -1.28
C THR A 31 -6.31 17.83 -2.08
N VAL A 32 -6.64 16.57 -2.35
CA VAL A 32 -7.77 16.22 -3.22
C VAL A 32 -8.89 15.55 -2.42
N PHE A 33 -10.14 15.89 -2.75
CA PHE A 33 -11.34 15.31 -2.14
C PHE A 33 -12.19 14.65 -3.24
N GLY A 34 -12.56 13.39 -3.05
CA GLY A 34 -13.32 12.60 -4.01
C GLY A 34 -12.45 11.64 -4.81
N GLU A 35 -12.85 11.34 -6.04
CA GLU A 35 -12.09 10.49 -6.98
C GLU A 35 -11.01 11.31 -7.71
N ASP A 36 -9.75 10.83 -7.73
CA ASP A 36 -8.68 11.43 -8.56
C ASP A 36 -7.68 10.40 -9.11
N CYS A 37 -7.00 10.78 -10.20
CA CYS A 37 -5.98 9.99 -10.90
C CYS A 37 -4.73 10.83 -11.23
N PRO A 38 -3.99 11.32 -10.22
CA PRO A 38 -2.79 12.11 -10.47
C PRO A 38 -1.70 11.25 -11.12
N ASN A 39 -0.92 11.85 -12.02
CA ASN A 39 0.27 11.22 -12.59
C ASN A 39 1.49 12.07 -12.24
N SER A 40 2.53 11.45 -11.69
CA SER A 40 3.73 12.14 -11.22
C SER A 40 5.01 11.62 -11.91
N LEU A 41 6.01 12.50 -12.03
CA LEU A 41 7.36 12.13 -12.49
C LEU A 41 8.36 12.84 -11.57
N GLY A 42 9.19 12.07 -10.87
CA GLY A 42 10.09 12.58 -9.83
C GLY A 42 9.52 12.38 -8.42
N GLU A 43 9.71 13.35 -7.52
CA GLU A 43 9.21 13.28 -6.14
C GLU A 43 7.79 13.88 -6.01
N ASP A 44 6.83 13.12 -5.47
CA ASP A 44 5.46 13.58 -5.17
C ASP A 44 5.07 13.36 -3.69
N TYR A 45 4.30 14.30 -3.13
CA TYR A 45 3.87 14.33 -1.73
C TYR A 45 2.35 14.59 -1.63
N ALA A 46 1.56 13.90 -2.44
CA ALA A 46 0.12 14.08 -2.52
C ALA A 46 -0.60 13.72 -1.21
N ASN A 47 -1.64 14.50 -0.87
CA ASN A 47 -2.57 14.16 0.21
C ASN A 47 -3.97 14.01 -0.36
N SER A 48 -4.68 12.95 0.02
CA SER A 48 -5.96 12.64 -0.61
C SER A 48 -7.01 12.12 0.37
N THR A 49 -8.27 12.30 0.02
CA THR A 49 -9.44 11.79 0.75
C THR A 49 -10.46 11.29 -0.25
N GLY A 50 -10.91 10.05 -0.12
CA GLY A 50 -11.82 9.41 -1.10
C GLY A 50 -11.14 8.25 -1.83
N GLU A 51 -11.47 8.06 -3.10
CA GLU A 51 -10.91 7.00 -3.94
C GLU A 51 -9.77 7.56 -4.81
N HIS A 52 -8.55 7.03 -4.74
CA HIS A 52 -7.42 7.57 -5.52
C HIS A 52 -6.66 6.51 -6.33
N TYR A 53 -6.27 6.88 -7.55
CA TYR A 53 -5.55 6.01 -8.48
C TYR A 53 -4.27 6.70 -8.98
N PRO A 54 -3.28 6.99 -8.10
CA PRO A 54 -2.05 7.65 -8.52
C PRO A 54 -1.18 6.72 -9.37
N ASN A 55 -0.50 7.28 -10.38
CA ASN A 55 0.48 6.55 -11.16
C ASN A 55 1.78 7.34 -11.27
N SER A 56 2.90 6.67 -11.01
CA SER A 56 4.15 7.37 -10.79
C SER A 56 5.39 6.70 -11.34
N THR A 57 6.32 7.57 -11.71
CA THR A 57 7.67 7.19 -12.09
C THR A 57 8.64 8.08 -11.32
N GLY A 58 9.06 7.60 -10.15
CA GLY A 58 9.92 8.33 -9.22
C GLY A 58 9.61 7.94 -7.77
N GLU A 59 10.05 8.76 -6.82
CA GLU A 59 9.78 8.53 -5.40
C GLU A 59 8.43 9.14 -5.00
N GLU A 60 7.56 8.39 -4.34
CA GLU A 60 6.27 8.91 -3.87
C GLU A 60 6.09 8.81 -2.37
N TYR A 61 5.41 9.81 -1.81
CA TYR A 61 5.13 9.91 -0.37
C TYR A 61 3.66 10.31 -0.13
N PRO A 62 2.68 9.55 -0.64
CA PRO A 62 1.28 9.93 -0.53
C PRO A 62 0.75 9.68 0.89
N ASN A 63 -0.10 10.59 1.40
CA ASN A 63 -0.94 10.30 2.57
C ASN A 63 -2.41 10.31 2.19
N SER A 64 -3.16 9.31 2.61
CA SER A 64 -4.56 9.22 2.21
C SER A 64 -5.49 8.68 3.28
N MET A 65 -6.76 9.03 3.12
CA MET A 65 -7.87 8.44 3.87
C MET A 65 -8.95 7.98 2.88
N GLY A 66 -9.25 6.69 2.86
CA GLY A 66 -10.21 6.11 1.91
C GLY A 66 -9.65 4.87 1.22
N GLU A 67 -10.05 4.67 -0.04
CA GLU A 67 -9.59 3.55 -0.86
C GLU A 67 -8.55 4.05 -1.85
N ASP A 68 -7.37 3.44 -1.87
CA ASP A 68 -6.29 3.88 -2.74
C ASP A 68 -5.71 2.72 -3.56
N TYR A 69 -5.34 3.04 -4.80
CA TYR A 69 -4.88 2.10 -5.81
C TYR A 69 -3.63 2.62 -6.52
N PRO A 70 -2.50 2.82 -5.80
CA PRO A 70 -1.29 3.38 -6.39
C PRO A 70 -0.61 2.38 -7.34
N ASN A 71 -0.01 2.91 -8.40
CA ASN A 71 0.86 2.15 -9.30
C ASN A 71 2.19 2.89 -9.48
N SER A 72 3.27 2.28 -9.01
CA SER A 72 4.60 2.90 -9.00
C SER A 72 5.64 1.98 -9.65
N THR A 73 6.56 2.58 -10.41
CA THR A 73 7.65 1.83 -11.05
C THR A 73 9.00 1.99 -10.36
N SER A 74 9.04 2.65 -9.19
CA SER A 74 10.25 2.93 -8.43
C SER A 74 9.97 2.82 -6.92
N GLU A 75 10.44 3.75 -6.08
CA GLU A 75 10.25 3.68 -4.64
C GLU A 75 8.95 4.40 -4.24
N ASP A 76 8.14 3.78 -3.39
CA ASP A 76 6.87 4.36 -2.94
C ASP A 76 6.71 4.18 -1.43
N TYR A 77 6.37 5.26 -0.74
CA TYR A 77 6.31 5.38 0.71
C TYR A 77 4.93 5.87 1.19
N PRO A 78 3.84 5.12 0.94
CA PRO A 78 2.50 5.55 1.29
C PRO A 78 2.21 5.44 2.80
N ASN A 79 1.35 6.34 3.28
CA ASN A 79 0.76 6.25 4.61
C ASN A 79 -0.75 6.39 4.50
N ARG A 80 -1.50 5.32 4.75
CA ARG A 80 -2.94 5.31 4.49
C ARG A 80 -3.77 4.86 5.69
N LEU A 81 -4.95 5.45 5.75
CA LEU A 81 -6.01 5.13 6.69
C LEU A 81 -7.24 4.70 5.88
N GLY A 82 -7.38 3.39 5.68
CA GLY A 82 -8.42 2.81 4.84
C GLY A 82 -7.93 1.55 4.11
N GLU A 83 -8.55 1.25 2.97
CA GLU A 83 -8.16 0.12 2.13
C GLU A 83 -7.09 0.57 1.12
N ASP A 84 -6.00 -0.18 1.00
CA ASP A 84 -4.91 0.09 0.05
C ASP A 84 -4.70 -1.11 -0.88
N TYR A 85 -4.52 -0.83 -2.16
CA TYR A 85 -4.33 -1.83 -3.21
C TYR A 85 -3.13 -1.46 -4.10
N PRO A 86 -1.91 -1.37 -3.53
CA PRO A 86 -0.76 -0.90 -4.24
C PRO A 86 -0.20 -1.95 -5.20
N ASN A 87 0.37 -1.47 -6.31
CA ASN A 87 1.11 -2.28 -7.25
C ASN A 87 2.44 -1.60 -7.58
N SER A 88 3.54 -2.15 -7.05
CA SER A 88 4.87 -1.63 -7.27
C SER A 88 5.76 -2.62 -8.02
N THR A 89 6.53 -2.11 -8.97
CA THR A 89 7.66 -2.87 -9.54
C THR A 89 9.01 -2.53 -8.88
N GLY A 90 9.06 -1.50 -8.04
CA GLY A 90 10.24 -1.10 -7.29
C GLY A 90 10.05 -1.36 -5.79
N GLU A 91 10.86 -0.72 -4.96
CA GLU A 91 10.74 -0.88 -3.51
C GLU A 91 9.45 -0.25 -2.99
N TYR A 92 8.75 -0.94 -2.10
CA TYR A 92 7.48 -0.46 -1.54
C TYR A 92 7.55 -0.44 0.00
N TYR A 93 7.13 0.68 0.58
CA TYR A 93 7.20 0.93 2.02
C TYR A 93 5.87 1.51 2.52
N SER A 94 4.90 0.66 2.86
CA SER A 94 3.60 1.14 3.37
C SER A 94 3.55 1.28 4.88
N ASN A 95 2.73 2.24 5.34
CA ASN A 95 2.10 2.18 6.66
C ASN A 95 0.59 2.25 6.51
N ASN A 96 -0.10 1.15 6.81
CA ASN A 96 -1.55 1.05 6.65
C ASN A 96 -2.26 0.68 7.96
N THR A 97 -3.43 1.28 8.14
CA THR A 97 -4.33 0.95 9.25
C THR A 97 -5.68 0.59 8.62
N VAL A 98 -6.07 -0.68 8.71
CA VAL A 98 -7.30 -1.35 8.20
C VAL A 98 -6.97 -2.54 7.27
N GLU A 99 -6.99 -2.35 5.95
CA GLU A 99 -6.88 -3.45 4.98
C GLU A 99 -5.84 -3.10 3.92
N ASP A 100 -4.92 -4.02 3.65
CA ASP A 100 -3.83 -3.80 2.69
C ASP A 100 -3.67 -5.00 1.76
N TYR A 101 -3.82 -4.75 0.47
CA TYR A 101 -3.72 -5.70 -0.63
C TYR A 101 -2.54 -5.38 -1.53
N SER A 102 -1.35 -5.46 -0.96
CA SER A 102 -0.12 -5.09 -1.65
C SER A 102 0.35 -6.10 -2.69
N ASN A 103 0.83 -5.60 -3.83
CA ASN A 103 1.58 -6.40 -4.81
C ASN A 103 2.94 -5.76 -5.11
N SER A 104 4.02 -6.51 -4.90
CA SER A 104 5.40 -6.06 -5.16
C SER A 104 6.21 -7.09 -5.98
N MET A 105 7.16 -6.61 -6.77
CA MET A 105 8.09 -7.43 -7.57
C MET A 105 9.57 -7.23 -7.20
N ALA A 106 9.84 -6.45 -6.15
CA ALA A 106 11.18 -6.15 -5.66
C ALA A 106 11.23 -6.34 -4.14
N GLU A 107 11.72 -5.33 -3.40
CA GLU A 107 11.69 -5.36 -1.95
C GLU A 107 10.38 -4.74 -1.42
N ASP A 108 9.75 -5.41 -0.46
CA ASP A 108 8.50 -4.93 0.16
C ASP A 108 8.62 -4.85 1.69
N TYR A 109 8.23 -3.72 2.25
CA TYR A 109 8.32 -3.39 3.67
C TYR A 109 6.99 -2.87 4.22
N PRO A 110 5.88 -3.63 4.13
CA PRO A 110 4.59 -3.14 4.59
C PRO A 110 4.52 -3.21 6.12
N ASN A 111 4.02 -2.14 6.73
CA ASN A 111 3.74 -2.09 8.16
C ASN A 111 2.24 -1.83 8.40
N SER A 112 1.52 -2.87 8.79
CA SER A 112 0.05 -2.85 8.74
C SER A 112 -0.59 -3.28 10.05
N VAL A 113 -1.74 -2.67 10.36
CA VAL A 113 -2.62 -3.10 11.46
C VAL A 113 -3.99 -3.40 10.89
N GLY A 114 -4.44 -4.65 11.07
CA GLY A 114 -5.72 -5.14 10.55
C GLY A 114 -5.54 -6.40 9.71
N GLU A 115 -6.23 -6.49 8.58
CA GLU A 115 -6.12 -7.62 7.65
C GLU A 115 -5.16 -7.29 6.52
N VAL A 116 -4.19 -8.16 6.25
CA VAL A 116 -3.09 -7.90 5.32
C VAL A 116 -2.94 -9.05 4.33
N TYR A 117 -2.91 -8.72 3.05
CA TYR A 117 -2.89 -9.68 1.94
C TYR A 117 -1.75 -9.38 0.94
N PRO A 118 -0.48 -9.29 1.39
CA PRO A 118 0.62 -8.97 0.50
C PRO A 118 0.93 -10.15 -0.43
N ASN A 119 1.22 -9.82 -1.68
CA ASN A 119 1.65 -10.77 -2.70
C ASN A 119 2.93 -10.26 -3.37
N SER A 120 4.01 -10.98 -3.18
CA SER A 120 5.33 -10.42 -3.38
C SER A 120 6.29 -11.42 -4.02
N MET A 121 7.17 -10.87 -4.87
CA MET A 121 8.25 -11.60 -5.50
C MET A 121 9.56 -10.86 -5.23
N GLY A 122 10.46 -11.43 -4.43
CA GLY A 122 11.71 -10.77 -4.07
C GLY A 122 12.07 -10.98 -2.61
N GLU A 123 12.44 -9.90 -1.93
CA GLU A 123 12.72 -9.92 -0.49
C GLU A 123 11.64 -9.15 0.25
N ASP A 124 10.97 -9.80 1.22
CA ASP A 124 9.84 -9.18 1.92
C ASP A 124 10.03 -9.15 3.43
N TYR A 125 9.79 -7.98 4.01
CA TYR A 125 9.99 -7.70 5.43
C TYR A 125 8.72 -7.14 6.11
N PRO A 126 7.56 -7.81 6.00
CA PRO A 126 6.32 -7.29 6.54
C PRO A 126 6.30 -7.34 8.07
N ILE A 127 5.69 -6.30 8.61
CA ILE A 127 5.38 -6.18 10.03
C ILE A 127 3.88 -5.97 10.14
N SER A 128 3.21 -6.84 10.86
CA SER A 128 1.75 -6.81 10.93
C SER A 128 1.24 -7.07 12.34
N THR A 129 0.03 -6.57 12.59
CA THR A 129 -0.76 -6.95 13.76
C THR A 129 -2.20 -7.15 13.35
N GLY A 130 -2.71 -8.37 13.51
CA GLY A 130 -4.06 -8.75 13.07
C GLY A 130 -4.07 -10.09 12.36
N GLU A 131 -4.68 -10.14 11.18
CA GLU A 131 -4.78 -11.35 10.36
C GLU A 131 -3.94 -11.14 9.09
N ASP A 132 -3.01 -12.05 8.83
CA ASP A 132 -2.12 -12.00 7.67
C ASP A 132 -2.35 -13.17 6.72
N TYR A 133 -2.39 -12.88 5.43
CA TYR A 133 -2.59 -13.84 4.35
C TYR A 133 -1.55 -13.67 3.23
N PRO A 134 -0.25 -13.73 3.54
CA PRO A 134 0.77 -13.42 2.56
C PRO A 134 0.97 -14.54 1.55
N LYS A 135 1.29 -14.16 0.31
CA LYS A 135 1.76 -15.06 -0.74
C LYS A 135 3.10 -14.61 -1.25
N ARG A 136 4.14 -15.43 -1.04
CA ARG A 136 5.51 -14.95 -1.24
C ARG A 136 6.36 -15.89 -2.04
N MET A 137 7.20 -15.31 -2.88
CA MET A 137 8.24 -16.02 -3.62
C MET A 137 9.58 -15.31 -3.47
N GLY A 138 10.50 -15.93 -2.72
CA GLY A 138 11.85 -15.40 -2.55
C GLY A 138 12.40 -15.57 -1.13
N GLU A 139 12.92 -14.51 -0.54
CA GLU A 139 13.40 -14.52 0.86
C GLU A 139 12.46 -13.67 1.73
N ASP A 140 11.90 -14.29 2.76
CA ASP A 140 10.86 -13.68 3.56
C ASP A 140 11.28 -13.55 5.02
N TYR A 141 10.99 -12.40 5.62
CA TYR A 141 11.36 -12.09 7.00
C TYR A 141 10.17 -11.50 7.80
N PRO A 142 9.01 -12.18 7.85
CA PRO A 142 7.83 -11.66 8.53
C PRO A 142 8.00 -11.55 10.04
N ASN A 143 7.43 -10.48 10.60
CA ASN A 143 7.31 -10.29 12.04
C ASN A 143 5.85 -9.96 12.42
N ASN A 144 5.07 -11.02 12.63
CA ASN A 144 3.62 -10.94 12.71
C ASN A 144 3.12 -11.22 14.13
N VAL A 145 2.07 -10.49 14.54
CA VAL A 145 1.34 -10.72 15.79
C VAL A 145 -0.13 -10.91 15.50
N GLY A 146 -0.66 -12.09 15.77
CA GLY A 146 -2.06 -12.44 15.50
C GLY A 146 -2.18 -13.77 14.78
N GLU A 147 -3.07 -13.86 13.80
CA GLU A 147 -3.27 -15.06 12.99
C GLU A 147 -2.52 -14.91 11.67
N ASP A 148 -1.70 -15.89 11.30
CA ASP A 148 -0.93 -15.89 10.05
C ASP A 148 -1.27 -17.13 9.21
N TYR A 149 -1.67 -16.88 7.97
CA TYR A 149 -2.04 -17.86 6.96
C TYR A 149 -1.11 -17.73 5.74
N SER A 150 0.19 -17.96 5.98
CA SER A 150 1.24 -17.78 4.98
C SER A 150 1.32 -18.89 3.94
N GLU A 151 1.47 -18.52 2.67
CA GLU A 151 1.92 -19.39 1.57
C GLU A 151 3.28 -18.90 1.05
N SER A 152 4.33 -19.70 1.18
CA SER A 152 5.68 -19.30 0.77
C SER A 152 6.38 -20.32 -0.14
N THR A 153 7.04 -19.81 -1.18
CA THR A 153 7.96 -20.56 -2.04
C THR A 153 9.32 -19.89 -1.99
N GLY A 154 10.19 -20.34 -1.09
CA GLY A 154 11.49 -19.71 -0.88
C GLY A 154 12.06 -19.94 0.52
N GLU A 155 13.01 -19.13 0.95
CA GLU A 155 13.51 -19.17 2.32
C GLU A 155 12.66 -18.27 3.21
N ASP A 156 12.09 -18.82 4.27
CA ASP A 156 11.24 -18.07 5.20
C ASP A 156 11.88 -18.00 6.60
N TYR A 157 12.06 -16.78 7.11
CA TYR A 157 12.74 -16.47 8.37
C TYR A 157 11.76 -15.81 9.35
N THR A 158 10.78 -16.59 9.78
CA THR A 158 9.60 -16.08 10.45
C THR A 158 9.83 -15.76 11.93
N LYS A 159 9.19 -14.69 12.40
CA LYS A 159 9.01 -14.42 13.83
C LYS A 159 7.55 -14.10 14.10
N ARG A 160 6.86 -15.05 14.72
CA ARG A 160 5.39 -15.01 14.85
C ARG A 160 4.97 -15.13 16.30
N THR A 161 3.93 -14.40 16.68
CA THR A 161 3.27 -14.52 17.98
C THR A 161 1.77 -14.63 17.79
N GLY A 162 1.21 -15.81 18.06
CA GLY A 162 -0.23 -16.05 17.89
C GLY A 162 -0.52 -17.43 17.30
N GLU A 163 -1.42 -17.48 16.33
CA GLU A 163 -1.74 -18.72 15.61
C GLU A 163 -1.11 -18.66 14.21
N ASP A 164 -0.42 -19.73 13.82
CA ASP A 164 0.29 -19.79 12.54
C ASP A 164 -0.13 -21.03 11.75
N TYR A 165 -0.46 -20.83 10.47
CA TYR A 165 -0.99 -21.82 9.55
C TYR A 165 -0.15 -21.86 8.25
N PRO A 166 1.17 -22.16 8.31
CA PRO A 166 2.04 -22.05 7.16
C PRO A 166 1.82 -23.19 6.16
N ASP A 167 1.83 -22.83 4.88
CA ASP A 167 1.98 -23.72 3.72
C ASP A 167 3.26 -23.33 2.96
N SER A 168 4.35 -24.05 3.22
CA SER A 168 5.65 -23.77 2.61
C SER A 168 6.14 -24.96 1.80
N MET A 169 6.60 -24.70 0.58
CA MET A 169 7.25 -25.71 -0.28
C MET A 169 8.79 -25.72 -0.15
N ALA A 170 9.35 -24.98 0.80
CA ALA A 170 10.79 -24.74 0.89
C ALA A 170 11.30 -24.66 2.36
N GLU A 171 12.44 -24.02 2.60
CA GLU A 171 13.09 -24.01 3.91
C GLU A 171 12.49 -22.93 4.82
N ASP A 172 12.01 -23.33 5.99
CA ASP A 172 11.43 -22.44 7.01
C ASP A 172 12.28 -22.48 8.30
N TYR A 173 12.56 -21.29 8.84
CA TYR A 173 13.37 -21.05 10.04
C TYR A 173 12.57 -20.34 11.15
N PRO A 174 11.50 -20.95 11.67
CA PRO A 174 10.53 -20.22 12.47
C PRO A 174 10.99 -19.96 13.90
N LYS A 175 10.67 -18.76 14.39
CA LYS A 175 10.68 -18.39 15.81
C LYS A 175 9.25 -18.07 16.23
N HIS A 176 8.53 -19.12 16.61
CA HIS A 176 7.13 -19.02 16.98
C HIS A 176 6.91 -18.91 18.50
N MET A 177 5.97 -18.06 18.91
CA MET A 177 5.39 -18.03 20.25
C MET A 177 3.85 -18.10 20.16
N GLY A 178 3.31 -19.31 20.24
CA GLY A 178 1.86 -19.55 20.19
C GLY A 178 1.53 -20.96 19.69
N GLU A 179 0.44 -21.11 18.94
CA GLU A 179 0.01 -22.38 18.32
C GLU A 179 0.42 -22.46 16.84
N ASP A 180 1.05 -23.56 16.43
CA ASP A 180 1.52 -23.81 15.06
C ASP A 180 0.75 -24.97 14.40
N TYR A 181 0.23 -24.73 13.20
CA TYR A 181 -0.60 -25.65 12.40
C TYR A 181 -0.06 -25.89 10.98
N PRO A 182 1.18 -26.40 10.81
CA PRO A 182 1.81 -26.54 9.50
C PRO A 182 1.10 -27.57 8.61
N ASN A 183 0.82 -27.19 7.36
CA ASN A 183 0.41 -28.14 6.32
C ASN A 183 1.65 -28.80 5.70
N SER A 184 1.89 -30.08 6.02
CA SER A 184 3.01 -30.82 5.43
C SER A 184 2.63 -31.38 4.06
N ILE A 185 3.12 -30.76 3.00
CA ILE A 185 3.22 -31.39 1.68
C ILE A 185 4.55 -32.15 1.64
N GLY A 186 4.48 -33.46 1.88
CA GLY A 186 5.63 -34.38 1.81
C GLY A 186 6.02 -34.79 0.40
#